data_AF-A0A1M3BBA9-F1
#
_entry.id   AF-A0A1M3BBA9-F1
#
_cell.length_a   1.000
_cell.length_b   1.000
_cell.length_c   1.000
_cell.angle_alpha   90.00
_cell.angle_beta   90.00
_cell.angle_gamma   90.00
#
_symmetry.space_group_name_H-M   'P 1'
#
loop_
_entity.id
_entity.type
_entity.pdbx_description
1 polymer ?
#
loop_
_entity_poly.entity_id
_entity_poly.type
_entity_poly.pdbx_seq_one_letter_code
_entity_poly.pdbx_strand_id
1 'polypeptide(L)' 'MSKAKDLRDLSSEELENSCQEARKELFQLVNENKMNKKTEKPHLIREKKKEIARMLTIMHEKQFAS' A
#
# COMPACT_ATOMS: atom_id res chain seq x y z
N MET A 1 9.06 5.05 0.29
CA MET A 1 9.31 4.07 -0.80
C MET A 1 9.98 2.84 -0.18
N SER A 2 9.18 1.86 0.24
CA SER A 2 9.64 0.49 0.49
C SER A 2 10.24 -0.06 -0.80
N LYS A 3 11.47 -0.59 -0.74
CA LYS A 3 12.10 -1.17 -1.93
C LYS A 3 11.35 -2.45 -2.26
N ALA A 4 11.08 -2.69 -3.53
CA ALA A 4 10.31 -3.86 -3.97
C ALA A 4 10.96 -5.20 -3.57
N LYS A 5 12.27 -5.21 -3.25
CA LYS A 5 12.96 -6.37 -2.68
C LYS A 5 12.43 -6.72 -1.29
N ASP A 6 12.31 -5.74 -0.40
CA ASP A 6 11.84 -5.94 0.97
C ASP A 6 10.43 -6.56 1.01
N LEU A 7 9.57 -6.23 0.02
CA LEU A 7 8.23 -6.80 -0.11
C LEU A 7 8.21 -8.23 -0.66
N ARG A 8 9.23 -8.65 -1.44
CA ARG A 8 9.31 -10.01 -1.97
C ARG A 8 9.76 -11.02 -0.92
N ASP A 9 10.54 -10.56 0.06
CA ASP A 9 11.04 -11.39 1.15
C ASP A 9 9.96 -11.72 2.20
N LEU A 10 8.89 -10.92 2.28
CA LEU A 10 7.74 -11.15 3.17
C LEU A 10 6.93 -12.39 2.79
N SER A 11 6.38 -13.10 3.76
CA SER A 11 5.43 -14.20 3.50
C SER A 11 4.12 -13.69 2.87
N SER A 12 3.31 -14.59 2.29
CA SER A 12 2.01 -14.21 1.73
C SER A 12 1.07 -13.60 2.78
N GLU A 13 1.10 -14.11 4.01
CA GLU A 13 0.30 -13.61 5.13
C GLU A 13 0.80 -12.23 5.62
N GLU A 14 2.11 -12.04 5.68
CA GLU A 14 2.71 -10.74 6.03
C GLU A 14 2.41 -9.67 4.97
N LEU A 15 2.41 -10.05 3.68
CA LEU A 15 2.01 -9.19 2.58
C LEU A 15 0.54 -8.80 2.68
N GLU A 16 -0.33 -9.72 3.08
CA GLU A 16 -1.75 -9.47 3.23
C GLU A 16 -2.04 -8.54 4.40
N ASN A 17 -1.41 -8.79 5.55
CA ASN A 17 -1.45 -7.90 6.72
C ASN A 17 -0.92 -6.49 6.38
N SER A 18 0.22 -6.40 5.70
CA SER A 18 0.81 -5.12 5.27
C SER A 18 -0.10 -4.37 4.28
N CYS A 19 -0.77 -5.11 3.38
CA CYS A 19 -1.73 -4.54 2.44
C CYS A 19 -2.97 -3.99 3.16
N GLN A 20 -3.46 -4.68 4.18
CA GLN A 20 -4.59 -4.21 4.99
C GLN A 20 -4.23 -2.91 5.76
N GLU A 21 -3.07 -2.86 6.39
CA GLU A 21 -2.61 -1.66 7.10
C GLU A 21 -2.42 -0.48 6.13
N ALA A 22 -1.79 -0.68 4.98
CA ALA A 22 -1.64 0.37 3.97
C ALA A 22 -3.00 0.88 3.44
N ARG A 23 -4.03 0.02 3.37
CA ARG A 23 -5.40 0.43 3.01
C ARG A 23 -6.05 1.29 4.10
N LYS A 24 -5.84 0.97 5.38
CA LYS A 24 -6.32 1.78 6.51
C LYS A 24 -5.68 3.17 6.50
N GLU A 25 -4.36 3.23 6.32
CA GLU A 25 -3.64 4.50 6.20
C GLU A 25 -4.13 5.33 5.00
N LEU A 26 -4.35 4.69 3.85
CA LEU A 26 -4.90 5.36 2.68
C LEU A 26 -6.29 5.96 2.97
N PHE A 27 -7.14 5.23 3.71
CA PHE A 27 -8.46 5.72 4.10
C PHE A 27 -8.35 6.95 5.02
N GLN A 28 -7.47 6.91 6.03
CA GLN A 28 -7.21 8.04 6.91
C GLN A 28 -6.72 9.26 6.10
N LEU A 29 -5.70 9.09 5.25
CA LEU A 29 -5.18 10.14 4.38
C LEU A 29 -6.25 10.76 3.46
N VAL A 30 -7.13 9.94 2.90
CA VAL A 30 -8.24 10.43 2.05
C VAL A 30 -9.26 11.21 2.88
N ASN A 31 -9.58 10.75 4.09
CA ASN A 31 -10.52 11.44 4.97
C ASN A 31 -9.96 12.76 5.48
N GLU A 32 -8.71 12.79 5.93
CA GLU A 32 -8.01 14.02 6.33
C GLU A 32 -7.97 15.02 5.18
N ASN A 33 -7.62 14.57 3.97
CA ASN A 33 -7.59 15.44 2.79
C ASN A 33 -8.97 16.02 2.44
N LYS A 34 -10.05 15.25 2.66
CA LYS A 34 -11.42 15.72 2.47
C LYS A 34 -11.87 16.70 3.56
N MET A 35 -11.55 16.42 4.82
CA MET A 35 -11.95 17.24 5.98
C MET A 35 -11.21 18.56 6.02
N ASN A 36 -9.89 18.55 5.80
CA ASN A 36 -9.05 19.72 6.04
C ASN A 36 -9.11 20.77 4.91
N LYS A 37 -9.71 20.46 3.75
CA LYS A 37 -9.81 21.30 2.51
C LYS A 37 -8.50 21.89 1.95
N LYS A 38 -7.42 21.90 2.74
CA LYS A 38 -6.05 22.20 2.34
C LYS A 38 -5.37 20.89 1.98
N THR A 39 -5.01 20.76 0.72
CA THR A 39 -4.30 19.61 0.18
C THR A 39 -2.83 19.67 0.61
N GLU A 40 -2.55 19.32 1.87
CA GLU A 40 -1.18 19.45 2.40
C GLU A 40 -0.21 18.49 1.72
N LYS A 41 -0.65 17.24 1.46
CA LYS A 41 0.24 16.19 0.94
C LYS A 41 -0.47 15.21 -0.03
N PRO A 42 -0.96 15.68 -1.20
CA PRO A 42 -1.65 14.83 -2.17
C PRO A 42 -0.76 13.72 -2.74
N HIS A 43 0.56 13.94 -2.74
CA HIS A 43 1.56 12.97 -3.19
C HIS A 43 1.54 11.69 -2.34
N LEU A 44 1.28 11.79 -1.03
CA LEU A 44 1.24 10.62 -0.14
C LEU A 44 0.12 9.65 -0.49
N ILE A 45 -1.05 10.16 -0.89
CA ILE A 45 -2.16 9.33 -1.38
C ILE A 45 -1.72 8.53 -2.61
N ARG A 46 -1.01 9.17 -3.55
CA ARG A 46 -0.50 8.51 -4.75
C ARG A 46 0.57 7.49 -4.42
N GLU A 47 1.48 7.80 -3.49
CA GLU A 47 2.52 6.87 -3.05
C GLU A 47 1.91 5.64 -2.36
N LYS A 48 0.96 5.83 -1.45
CA LYS A 48 0.28 4.72 -0.75
C LYS A 48 -0.50 3.82 -1.71
N LYS A 49 -1.20 4.40 -2.69
CA LYS A 49 -1.84 3.61 -3.75
C LYS A 49 -0.84 2.77 -4.54
N LYS A 50 0.34 3.33 -4.86
CA LYS A 50 1.40 2.62 -5.58
C LYS A 50 2.03 1.52 -4.74
N GLU A 51 2.16 1.74 -3.44
CA GLU A 51 2.64 0.74 -2.48
C GLU A 51 1.67 -0.45 -2.41
N ILE A 52 0.36 -0.20 -2.26
CA ILE A 52 -0.68 -1.24 -2.29
C ILE A 52 -0.65 -2.03 -3.61
N ALA A 53 -0.56 -1.33 -4.74
CA ALA A 53 -0.51 -1.98 -6.05
C ALA A 53 0.69 -2.95 -6.16
N ARG A 54 1.87 -2.55 -5.67
CA ARG A 54 3.06 -3.41 -5.67
C ARG A 54 2.88 -4.65 -4.79
N MET A 55 2.31 -4.50 -3.60
CA MET A 55 2.03 -5.64 -2.70
C MET A 55 1.07 -6.63 -3.36
N LEU A 56 0.00 -6.14 -3.99
CA LEU A 56 -0.95 -6.99 -4.71
C LEU A 56 -0.30 -7.70 -5.90
N THR A 57 0.57 -7.02 -6.66
CA THR A 57 1.30 -7.66 -7.76
C THR A 57 2.20 -8.78 -7.26
N ILE A 58 2.98 -8.57 -6.20
CA ILE A 58 3.85 -9.60 -5.64
C ILE A 58 3.05 -10.78 -5.10
N MET A 59 1.93 -10.52 -4.41
CA MET A 59 1.05 -11.56 -3.91
C MET A 59 0.48 -12.41 -5.05
N HIS A 60 0.08 -11.78 -6.16
CA HIS A 60 -0.36 -12.47 -7.36
C HIS A 60 0.79 -13.27 -7.99
N GLU A 61 1.98 -12.69 -8.14
CA GLU A 61 3.17 -13.41 -8.63
C GLU A 61 3.44 -14.68 -7.80
N LYS A 62 3.32 -14.62 -6.46
CA LYS A 62 3.49 -15.78 -5.57
C LYS A 62 2.40 -16.84 -5.74
N GLN A 63 1.16 -16.41 -5.92
CA GLN A 63 0.02 -17.33 -6.12
C GLN A 63 0.12 -18.12 -7.42
N PHE A 64 0.64 -17.52 -8.50
CA PHE A 64 0.77 -18.17 -9.82
C PHE A 64 2.13 -18.87 -10.02
N ALA A 65 3.10 -18.65 -9.15
CA ALA A 65 4.39 -19.36 -9.15
C ALA A 65 4.33 -20.72 -8.40
N SER A 66 3.18 -21.07 -7.82
CA SER A 66 2.90 -22.38 -7.20
C SER A 66 2.30 -23.35 -8.22
#